data_AF-A0A7V4P1P5-F1
#
_entry.id   AF-A0A7V4P1P5-F1
#
_cell.length_a   1.000
_cell.length_b   1.000
_cell.length_c   1.000
_cell.angle_alpha   90.00
_cell.angle_beta   90.00
_cell.angle_gamma   90.00
#
_symmetry.space_group_name_H-M   'P 1'
#
loop_
_entity.id
_entity.type
_entity.pdbx_description
1 polymer ?
#
loop_
_entity_poly.entity_id
_entity_poly.type
_entity_poly.pdbx_seq_one_letter_code
_entity_poly.pdbx_strand_id
1 'polypeptide(L)'
;MMKRYEDHVLTLVPTDHPPRPRRGYALVAAAVALTLVAAWPASAVLPDVAADPNNPANESPFCPAASSGGVEACCLPDGTCVDVLPADCAAAGGRSQGPLSVCSQARCYKNWVIADDFQLDPAAAPIPVTRVRWFGSYLDPTFEPCVLPPCLPNRPIESWLIAFHEDIPAAPCPPPPAGLPPIDLCGTFVPLTGCPISGMGFQPDGSASIYTAMGPVPPAGSRGRVCGFIDPNCPACPGTLACLFVNQVLPCDSVSRPGRLLVQYAFDPASVDVQPTPQIGCDGHRTWRYNVDLASGCLMHVNDPSLIVPNGIQPLPNRVYWISIQAVVGHAIAPVACTSVATGTQVDRPFWGWHTTPPGYHHIDDAYMGMLGMGCFGEWDYRWMNHLHWSDPLWNYCADDPTKSIDMAFYLINAPFGGPETILCVS
;
A
#
# COMPACT_ATOMS: atom_id res chain seq x y z
N MET A 1 -9.46 4.20 -40.12
CA MET A 1 -8.21 4.10 -40.89
C MET A 1 -7.05 4.20 -39.91
N MET A 2 -6.48 3.06 -39.51
CA MET A 2 -5.28 3.00 -38.65
C MET A 2 -4.06 3.53 -39.40
N LYS A 3 -3.32 4.47 -38.80
CA LYS A 3 -1.94 4.78 -39.20
C LYS A 3 -1.00 3.93 -38.35
N ARG A 4 -0.28 3.03 -39.02
CA ARG A 4 0.94 2.38 -38.50
C ARG A 4 2.02 3.43 -38.31
N TYR A 5 2.74 3.37 -37.19
CA TYR A 5 4.07 3.95 -37.06
C TYR A 5 5.06 2.79 -37.19
N GLU A 6 5.97 2.91 -38.16
CA GLU A 6 7.02 1.95 -38.49
C GLU A 6 8.29 2.20 -37.66
N ASP A 7 8.87 1.07 -37.25
CA ASP A 7 10.25 0.73 -36.90
C ASP A 7 11.36 1.80 -37.04
N HIS A 8 12.08 1.99 -35.93
CA HIS A 8 13.49 2.40 -35.96
C HIS A 8 14.39 1.17 -35.73
N VAL A 9 15.05 0.76 -36.81
CA VAL A 9 16.11 -0.25 -36.85
C VAL A 9 17.38 0.32 -36.22
N LEU A 10 17.85 -0.28 -35.12
CA LEU A 10 19.16 0.02 -34.54
C LEU A 10 20.23 -0.86 -35.22
N THR A 11 21.18 -0.21 -35.88
CA THR A 11 22.34 -0.84 -36.52
C THR A 11 23.40 -1.18 -35.47
N LEU A 12 23.80 -2.46 -35.37
CA LEU A 12 24.93 -2.88 -34.54
C LEU A 12 26.26 -2.60 -35.25
N VAL A 13 27.14 -1.85 -34.59
CA VAL A 13 28.56 -1.69 -34.97
C VAL A 13 29.37 -2.80 -34.28
N PRO A 14 30.23 -3.55 -34.99
CA PRO A 14 31.11 -4.52 -34.35
C PRO A 14 32.36 -3.82 -33.82
N THR A 15 32.65 -3.99 -32.52
CA THR A 15 33.95 -3.63 -31.95
C THR A 15 34.85 -4.84 -31.88
N ASP A 16 35.91 -4.82 -32.68
CA ASP A 16 37.06 -5.72 -32.58
C ASP A 16 37.81 -5.51 -31.26
N HIS A 17 38.08 -6.59 -30.53
CA HIS A 17 39.06 -6.62 -29.45
C HIS A 17 40.06 -7.78 -29.65
N PRO A 18 41.38 -7.54 -29.47
CA PRO A 18 42.41 -8.54 -29.71
C PRO A 18 42.57 -9.51 -28.52
N PRO A 19 43.13 -10.71 -28.76
CA PRO A 19 43.22 -11.76 -27.74
C PRO A 19 44.36 -11.49 -26.74
N ARG A 20 44.06 -11.67 -25.44
CA ARG A 20 45.09 -11.70 -24.37
C ARG A 20 45.70 -13.10 -24.20
N PRO A 21 46.97 -13.21 -23.77
CA PRO A 21 47.71 -14.46 -23.75
C PRO A 21 47.32 -15.38 -22.58
N ARG A 22 47.28 -16.69 -22.87
CA ARG A 22 47.09 -17.76 -21.88
C ARG A 22 48.33 -17.88 -20.98
N ARG A 23 48.16 -17.67 -19.68
CA ARG A 23 49.09 -18.17 -18.65
C ARG A 23 48.59 -19.52 -18.16
N GLY A 24 49.40 -20.55 -18.35
CA GLY A 24 49.19 -21.86 -17.75
C GLY A 24 49.40 -21.80 -16.23
N TYR A 25 48.50 -22.44 -15.51
CA TYR A 25 48.70 -22.78 -14.10
C TYR A 25 48.70 -24.29 -13.95
N ALA A 26 49.72 -24.76 -13.25
CA ALA A 26 49.94 -26.15 -12.90
C ALA A 26 48.84 -26.65 -11.97
N LEU A 27 48.39 -27.87 -12.24
CA LEU A 27 47.57 -28.68 -11.34
C LEU A 27 48.40 -29.04 -10.09
N VAL A 28 48.02 -28.50 -8.94
CA VAL A 28 48.33 -29.08 -7.63
C VAL A 28 47.04 -29.70 -7.13
N ALA A 29 47.07 -31.02 -6.99
CA ALA A 29 46.02 -31.80 -6.37
C ALA A 29 45.93 -31.46 -4.87
N ALA A 30 44.76 -31.01 -4.42
CA ALA A 30 44.41 -30.95 -3.01
C ALA A 30 43.12 -31.76 -2.81
N ALA A 31 43.20 -32.74 -1.92
CA ALA A 31 42.13 -33.65 -1.56
C ALA A 31 40.94 -32.87 -0.98
N VAL A 32 39.75 -33.09 -1.54
CA VAL A 32 38.48 -32.64 -0.95
C VAL A 32 38.05 -33.69 0.06
N ALA A 33 38.18 -33.34 1.34
CA ALA A 33 37.50 -34.05 2.42
C ALA A 33 36.01 -33.75 2.33
N LEU A 34 35.23 -34.80 2.06
CA LEU A 34 33.78 -34.80 2.05
C LEU A 34 33.30 -34.53 3.48
N THR A 35 32.88 -33.30 3.78
CA THR A 35 32.20 -32.98 5.03
C THR A 35 30.71 -32.94 4.73
N LEU A 36 29.98 -33.93 5.24
CA LEU A 36 28.51 -33.96 5.24
C LEU A 36 27.99 -32.70 5.92
N VAL A 37 27.42 -31.78 5.15
CA VAL A 37 26.57 -30.70 5.67
C VAL A 37 25.27 -31.35 6.11
N ALA A 38 25.05 -31.37 7.43
CA ALA A 38 23.80 -31.77 8.02
C ALA A 38 22.66 -30.90 7.43
N ALA A 39 21.59 -31.57 7.04
CA ALA A 39 20.34 -30.95 6.63
C ALA A 39 19.86 -29.95 7.69
N TRP A 40 19.45 -28.78 7.25
CA TRP A 40 18.77 -27.78 8.07
C TRP A 40 17.48 -28.38 8.63
N PRO A 41 17.18 -28.28 9.93
CA PRO A 41 15.83 -28.51 10.39
C PRO A 41 14.97 -27.35 9.87
N ALA A 42 13.90 -27.69 9.17
CA ALA A 42 12.81 -26.76 8.88
C ALA A 42 12.35 -26.09 10.19
N SER A 43 12.11 -24.80 10.05
CA SER A 43 11.62 -23.83 11.02
C SER A 43 10.78 -24.43 12.16
N ALA A 44 11.15 -24.08 13.39
CA ALA A 44 10.25 -24.19 14.53
C ALA A 44 9.08 -23.21 14.31
N VAL A 45 7.95 -23.74 13.87
CA VAL A 45 6.66 -23.03 13.85
C VAL A 45 6.22 -22.86 15.31
N LEU A 46 6.05 -21.62 15.75
CA LEU A 46 5.39 -21.32 17.03
C LEU A 46 3.95 -21.87 16.97
N PRO A 47 3.41 -22.45 18.06
CA PRO A 47 2.05 -22.98 18.03
C PRO A 47 1.04 -21.85 17.81
N ASP A 48 0.36 -21.88 16.66
CA ASP A 48 -0.78 -21.01 16.35
C ASP A 48 -1.95 -21.27 17.29
N VAL A 49 -2.44 -20.20 17.91
CA VAL A 49 -3.77 -20.15 18.49
C VAL A 49 -4.73 -19.89 17.33
N ALA A 50 -5.40 -20.93 16.85
CA ALA A 50 -6.36 -20.80 15.74
C ALA A 50 -7.52 -19.85 16.12
N ALA A 51 -7.65 -18.75 15.38
CA ALA A 51 -8.73 -17.77 15.49
C ALA A 51 -9.97 -18.19 14.68
N ASP A 52 -11.16 -17.89 15.20
CA ASP A 52 -12.45 -18.11 14.53
C ASP A 52 -12.68 -17.02 13.44
N PRO A 53 -12.88 -17.39 12.16
CA PRO A 53 -13.02 -16.45 11.05
C PRO A 53 -14.37 -15.72 10.96
N ASN A 54 -15.38 -16.01 11.80
CA ASN A 54 -16.73 -15.44 11.64
C ASN A 54 -17.17 -14.46 12.76
N ASN A 55 -16.26 -14.04 13.65
CA ASN A 55 -16.59 -13.09 14.70
C ASN A 55 -16.05 -11.68 14.36
N PRO A 56 -16.89 -10.70 13.96
CA PRO A 56 -16.45 -9.32 13.75
C PRO A 56 -16.05 -8.59 15.05
N ALA A 57 -16.21 -9.23 16.21
CA ALA A 57 -15.66 -8.79 17.49
C ALA A 57 -14.34 -9.52 17.86
N ASN A 58 -13.71 -10.23 16.92
CA ASN A 58 -12.34 -10.73 17.08
C ASN A 58 -11.33 -9.62 16.75
N GLU A 59 -11.54 -8.46 17.37
CA GLU A 59 -10.44 -7.54 17.65
C GLU A 59 -9.38 -8.37 18.40
N SER A 60 -8.12 -8.22 18.00
CA SER A 60 -6.94 -8.88 18.56
C SER A 60 -7.12 -9.16 20.07
N PRO A 61 -6.77 -10.36 20.59
CA PRO A 61 -6.93 -10.68 22.00
C PRO A 61 -6.29 -9.57 22.82
N PHE A 62 -7.14 -8.69 23.35
CA PHE A 62 -6.75 -7.49 24.04
C PHE A 62 -5.71 -7.88 25.07
N CYS A 63 -4.59 -7.14 25.06
CA CYS A 63 -3.52 -7.22 26.03
C CYS A 63 -4.09 -7.53 27.42
N PRO A 64 -3.44 -8.41 28.21
CA PRO A 64 -3.95 -8.80 29.53
C PRO A 64 -4.46 -7.57 30.27
N ALA A 65 -5.73 -7.62 30.67
CA ALA A 65 -6.52 -6.48 31.12
C ALA A 65 -5.66 -5.49 31.89
N ALA A 66 -5.64 -4.24 31.38
CA ALA A 66 -4.90 -3.11 31.92
C ALA A 66 -4.85 -3.18 33.45
N SER A 67 -3.64 -3.09 34.00
CA SER A 67 -3.45 -2.95 35.43
C SER A 67 -4.37 -1.84 35.93
N SER A 68 -5.30 -2.19 36.81
CA SER A 68 -6.30 -1.27 37.34
C SER A 68 -5.63 -0.03 37.98
N GLY A 69 -5.76 1.12 37.33
CA GLY A 69 -5.98 2.37 38.07
C GLY A 69 -5.20 3.62 37.67
N GLY A 70 -4.34 3.59 36.66
CA GLY A 70 -3.64 4.79 36.19
C GLY A 70 -4.32 5.45 35.00
N VAL A 71 -4.46 6.78 35.06
CA VAL A 71 -4.52 7.57 33.82
C VAL A 71 -3.18 7.41 33.12
N GLU A 72 -3.22 7.26 31.80
CA GLU A 72 -2.04 7.13 30.96
C GLU A 72 -2.21 7.94 29.68
N ALA A 73 -1.10 8.22 29.00
CA ALA A 73 -1.14 8.93 27.74
C ALA A 73 -1.85 8.10 26.68
N CYS A 74 -2.84 8.70 26.03
CA CYS A 74 -3.59 8.12 24.94
C CYS A 74 -3.34 8.90 23.66
N CYS A 75 -2.79 8.23 22.65
CA CYS A 75 -2.59 8.82 21.33
C CYS A 75 -3.80 8.58 20.44
N LEU A 76 -4.51 9.65 20.12
CA LEU A 76 -5.69 9.62 19.27
C LEU A 76 -5.32 9.58 17.78
N PRO A 77 -6.22 9.10 16.88
CA PRO A 77 -5.96 9.02 15.44
C PRO A 77 -5.64 10.36 14.76
N ASP A 78 -6.07 11.47 15.35
CA ASP A 78 -5.76 12.82 14.89
C ASP A 78 -4.34 13.28 15.26
N GLY A 79 -3.59 12.48 16.03
CA GLY A 79 -2.24 12.76 16.52
C GLY A 79 -2.23 13.54 17.84
N THR A 80 -3.39 13.87 18.40
CA THR A 80 -3.47 14.49 19.71
C THR A 80 -3.21 13.47 20.82
N CYS A 81 -2.78 13.96 21.97
CA CYS A 81 -2.58 13.17 23.17
C CYS A 81 -3.55 13.61 24.26
N VAL A 82 -4.25 12.66 24.88
CA VAL A 82 -5.06 12.89 26.08
C VAL A 82 -4.67 11.93 27.20
N ASP A 83 -4.56 12.44 28.42
CA ASP A 83 -4.32 11.62 29.61
C ASP A 83 -5.67 11.03 30.07
N VAL A 84 -5.95 9.77 29.73
CA VAL A 84 -7.21 9.08 30.07
C VAL A 84 -6.95 7.66 30.56
N LEU A 85 -7.98 6.95 31.03
CA LEU A 85 -7.84 5.54 31.36
C LEU A 85 -7.63 4.72 30.07
N PRO A 86 -6.92 3.57 30.12
CA PRO A 86 -6.74 2.68 28.97
C PRO A 86 -8.04 2.34 28.23
N ALA A 87 -9.12 2.08 28.99
CA ALA A 87 -10.42 1.75 28.43
C ALA A 87 -11.06 2.93 27.69
N ASP A 88 -10.96 4.15 28.25
CA ASP A 88 -11.44 5.37 27.61
C ASP A 88 -10.61 5.70 26.36
N CYS A 89 -9.31 5.41 26.40
CA CYS A 89 -8.43 5.55 25.25
C CYS A 89 -8.87 4.67 24.08
N ALA A 90 -9.11 3.38 24.35
CA ALA A 90 -9.60 2.44 23.34
C ALA A 90 -10.98 2.86 22.80
N ALA A 91 -11.89 3.29 23.67
CA ALA A 91 -13.22 3.77 23.28
C ALA A 91 -13.18 5.03 22.40
N ALA A 92 -12.16 5.88 22.58
CA ALA A 92 -11.90 7.04 21.72
C ALA A 92 -11.19 6.70 20.40
N GLY A 93 -10.96 5.41 20.11
CA GLY A 93 -10.17 4.95 18.95
C GLY A 93 -8.67 5.23 19.09
N GLY A 94 -8.21 5.65 20.26
CA GLY A 94 -6.82 5.94 20.56
C GLY A 94 -6.01 4.72 20.97
N ARG A 95 -4.70 4.94 21.16
CA ARG A 95 -3.74 3.93 21.62
C ARG A 95 -3.03 4.39 22.88
N SER A 96 -3.23 3.62 23.95
CA SER A 96 -2.51 3.77 25.21
C SER A 96 -1.00 3.66 25.00
N GLN A 97 -0.23 4.51 25.68
CA GLN A 97 1.23 4.46 25.73
C GLN A 97 1.75 3.65 26.93
N GLY A 98 0.85 2.97 27.66
CA GLY A 98 1.14 2.11 28.79
C GLY A 98 1.19 2.83 30.15
N PRO A 99 1.24 2.07 31.26
CA PRO A 99 1.10 2.61 32.60
C PRO A 99 2.14 3.69 32.92
N LEU A 100 1.71 4.74 33.64
CA LEU A 100 2.51 5.90 34.06
C LEU A 100 2.99 6.82 32.92
N SER A 101 2.62 6.54 31.67
CA SER A 101 2.83 7.50 30.59
C SER A 101 1.95 8.74 30.80
N VAL A 102 2.45 9.92 30.41
CA VAL A 102 1.69 11.18 30.44
C VAL A 102 1.87 11.93 29.14
N CYS A 103 0.87 12.68 28.69
CA CYS A 103 0.89 13.34 27.40
C CYS A 103 1.95 14.42 27.25
N SER A 104 2.48 14.95 28.34
CA SER A 104 3.65 15.83 28.31
C SER A 104 4.95 15.11 27.90
N GLN A 105 4.97 13.78 27.94
CA GLN A 105 6.13 12.94 27.62
C GLN A 105 5.86 12.03 26.43
N ALA A 106 4.62 11.55 26.29
CA ALA A 106 4.19 10.77 25.15
C ALA A 106 4.20 11.63 23.89
N ARG A 107 4.62 11.02 22.79
CA ARG A 107 4.61 11.66 21.50
C ARG A 107 3.73 10.84 20.57
N CYS A 108 2.60 11.44 20.22
CA CYS A 108 1.57 10.79 19.42
C CYS A 108 1.86 11.04 17.94
N TYR A 109 2.53 10.08 17.33
CA TYR A 109 2.75 10.09 15.89
C TYR A 109 1.78 9.15 15.22
N LYS A 110 1.40 9.54 14.02
CA LYS A 110 0.64 8.68 13.13
C LYS A 110 1.63 7.84 12.33
N ASN A 111 1.74 6.57 12.68
CA ASN A 111 2.37 5.60 11.80
C ASN A 111 1.39 5.29 10.69
N TRP A 112 1.41 6.12 9.66
CA TRP A 112 0.58 5.91 8.49
C TRP A 112 1.10 4.71 7.72
N VAL A 113 0.18 3.84 7.36
CA VAL A 113 0.37 2.78 6.40
C VAL A 113 -0.47 3.12 5.20
N ILE A 114 0.07 2.90 4.01
CA ILE A 114 -0.71 3.02 2.78
C ILE A 114 -0.67 1.64 2.11
N ALA A 115 -1.83 1.21 1.63
CA ALA A 115 -1.97 -0.01 0.86
C ALA A 115 -2.64 0.26 -0.48
N ASP A 116 -2.30 -0.61 -1.41
CA ASP A 116 -2.85 -0.65 -2.75
C ASP A 116 -3.32 -2.03 -3.11
N ASP A 117 -4.30 -2.17 -3.98
CA ASP A 117 -4.67 -3.46 -4.50
C ASP A 117 -3.82 -3.92 -5.70
N PHE A 118 -3.88 -5.22 -5.94
CA PHE A 118 -3.53 -5.83 -7.20
C PHE A 118 -4.38 -7.05 -7.45
N GLN A 119 -4.58 -7.32 -8.73
CA GLN A 119 -5.18 -8.55 -9.19
C GLN A 119 -4.25 -9.22 -10.20
N LEU A 120 -4.09 -10.54 -10.07
CA LEU A 120 -3.47 -11.33 -11.14
C LEU A 120 -4.49 -11.52 -12.27
N ASP A 121 -4.06 -11.40 -13.52
CA ASP A 121 -4.88 -11.70 -14.70
C ASP A 121 -5.58 -13.07 -14.52
N PRO A 122 -6.92 -13.12 -14.60
CA PRO A 122 -7.72 -14.35 -14.55
C PRO A 122 -7.21 -15.48 -15.45
N ALA A 123 -6.67 -15.12 -16.62
CA ALA A 123 -6.22 -16.04 -17.65
C ALA A 123 -4.76 -16.47 -17.46
N ALA A 124 -4.00 -15.78 -16.61
CA ALA A 124 -2.63 -16.15 -16.33
C ALA A 124 -2.58 -17.38 -15.41
N ALA A 125 -1.61 -18.27 -15.66
CA ALA A 125 -1.29 -19.29 -14.68
C ALA A 125 -0.86 -18.61 -13.37
N PRO A 126 -1.12 -19.21 -12.19
CA PRO A 126 -0.64 -18.67 -10.93
C PRO A 126 0.87 -18.46 -11.00
N ILE A 127 1.31 -17.21 -10.91
CA ILE A 127 2.72 -16.83 -10.95
C ILE A 127 3.15 -16.48 -9.53
N PRO A 128 4.17 -17.14 -8.97
CA PRO A 128 4.78 -16.72 -7.72
C PRO A 128 5.28 -15.28 -7.80
N VAL A 129 4.94 -14.48 -6.81
CA VAL A 129 5.56 -13.20 -6.54
C VAL A 129 6.79 -13.48 -5.71
N THR A 130 7.98 -13.29 -6.30
CA THR A 130 9.26 -13.49 -5.59
C THR A 130 10.02 -12.17 -5.39
N ARG A 131 9.60 -11.10 -6.06
CA ARG A 131 10.23 -9.79 -5.95
C ARG A 131 9.19 -8.69 -6.02
N VAL A 132 9.41 -7.65 -5.22
CA VAL A 132 8.61 -6.42 -5.21
C VAL A 132 9.51 -5.27 -5.63
N ARG A 133 9.06 -4.50 -6.63
CA ARG A 133 9.66 -3.24 -7.06
C ARG A 133 8.64 -2.14 -6.81
N TRP A 134 9.02 -1.04 -6.16
CA TRP A 134 8.14 0.10 -5.89
C TRP A 134 8.88 1.43 -6.06
N PHE A 135 8.14 2.53 -5.99
CA PHE A 135 8.68 3.88 -6.08
C PHE A 135 8.27 4.72 -4.86
N GLY A 136 9.04 5.74 -4.53
CA GLY A 136 8.77 6.61 -3.38
C GLY A 136 9.74 7.77 -3.27
N SER A 137 9.40 8.76 -2.47
CA SER A 137 10.22 9.94 -2.17
C SER A 137 10.50 10.07 -0.69
N TYR A 138 11.61 10.73 -0.40
CA TYR A 138 11.94 11.20 0.93
C TYR A 138 11.33 12.58 1.11
N LEU A 139 10.21 12.65 1.84
CA LEU A 139 9.53 13.89 2.23
C LEU A 139 10.42 14.74 3.15
N ASP A 140 11.33 14.08 3.87
CA ASP A 140 12.39 14.71 4.64
C ASP A 140 13.76 14.38 4.00
N PRO A 141 14.41 15.35 3.34
CA PRO A 141 15.72 15.15 2.71
C PRO A 141 16.82 14.65 3.66
N THR A 142 16.65 14.75 4.98
CA THR A 142 17.62 14.20 5.95
C THR A 142 17.64 12.66 6.01
N PHE A 143 16.62 12.01 5.43
CA PHE A 143 16.52 10.56 5.28
C PHE A 143 16.95 10.09 3.87
N GLU A 144 17.14 11.01 2.91
CA GLU A 144 17.45 10.69 1.52
C GLU A 144 18.82 9.97 1.42
N PRO A 145 18.91 8.77 0.81
CA PRO A 145 20.14 8.01 0.67
C PRO A 145 21.20 8.85 -0.03
N CYS A 146 22.37 8.97 0.58
CA CYS A 146 23.46 9.76 0.01
C CYS A 146 24.04 9.01 -1.20
N VAL A 147 23.56 9.34 -2.40
CA VAL A 147 24.13 8.79 -3.65
C VAL A 147 25.23 9.68 -4.20
N LEU A 148 25.35 10.94 -3.76
CA LEU A 148 26.38 11.89 -4.20
C LEU A 148 26.94 12.73 -3.02
N PRO A 149 28.25 12.66 -2.71
CA PRO A 149 28.89 13.50 -1.68
C PRO A 149 28.85 15.00 -2.01
N PRO A 150 28.84 15.92 -1.02
CA PRO A 150 28.88 15.71 0.43
C PRO A 150 27.48 15.74 1.07
N CYS A 151 27.06 14.65 1.73
CA CYS A 151 25.82 14.62 2.52
C CYS A 151 26.14 14.53 4.03
N LEU A 152 25.19 14.97 4.85
CA LEU A 152 25.22 14.79 6.31
C LEU A 152 25.18 13.29 6.66
N PRO A 153 25.58 12.89 7.88
CA PRO A 153 25.31 11.54 8.38
C PRO A 153 23.79 11.35 8.42
N ASN A 154 23.25 10.70 7.39
CA ASN A 154 21.83 10.46 7.23
C ASN A 154 21.26 9.73 8.45
N ARG A 155 20.00 9.99 8.78
CA ARG A 155 19.20 9.06 9.58
C ARG A 155 18.66 8.01 8.60
N PRO A 156 19.26 6.81 8.49
CA PRO A 156 18.80 5.86 7.51
C PRO A 156 17.43 5.31 7.93
N ILE A 157 16.65 4.90 6.92
CA ILE A 157 15.61 3.90 7.13
C ILE A 157 16.30 2.66 7.69
N GLU A 158 15.78 2.12 8.79
CA GLU A 158 16.41 1.04 9.55
C GLU A 158 15.83 -0.32 9.22
N SER A 159 14.63 -0.36 8.65
CA SER A 159 14.06 -1.54 8.03
C SER A 159 12.92 -1.19 7.09
N TRP A 160 12.51 -2.18 6.30
CA TRP A 160 11.31 -2.10 5.46
C TRP A 160 10.34 -3.20 5.83
N LEU A 161 9.04 -2.90 5.79
CA LEU A 161 8.00 -3.91 5.92
C LEU A 161 7.17 -3.95 4.64
N ILE A 162 6.92 -5.15 4.14
CA ILE A 162 6.00 -5.39 3.03
C ILE A 162 4.97 -6.38 3.54
N ALA A 163 3.70 -5.97 3.52
CA ALA A 163 2.60 -6.81 3.96
C ALA A 163 1.58 -6.98 2.85
N PHE A 164 1.03 -8.19 2.76
CA PHE A 164 -0.04 -8.56 1.85
C PHE A 164 -1.30 -8.80 2.65
N HIS A 165 -2.43 -8.26 2.21
CA HIS A 165 -3.73 -8.36 2.86
C HIS A 165 -4.74 -8.95 1.89
N GLU A 166 -5.77 -9.60 2.42
CA GLU A 166 -6.90 -10.00 1.60
C GLU A 166 -7.75 -8.79 1.26
N ASP A 167 -8.43 -8.85 0.14
CA ASP A 167 -9.45 -7.88 -0.19
C ASP A 167 -10.74 -8.08 0.63
N ILE A 168 -11.30 -6.99 1.12
CA ILE A 168 -12.71 -6.89 1.47
C ILE A 168 -13.40 -6.35 0.22
N PRO A 169 -14.07 -7.21 -0.56
CA PRO A 169 -14.59 -6.80 -1.86
C PRO A 169 -15.63 -5.71 -1.72
N ALA A 170 -15.62 -4.81 -2.70
CA ALA A 170 -16.64 -3.79 -2.80
C ALA A 170 -18.03 -4.42 -2.79
N ALA A 171 -18.97 -3.81 -2.04
CA ALA A 171 -20.38 -4.17 -2.16
C ALA A 171 -20.80 -4.00 -3.64
N PRO A 172 -21.39 -5.02 -4.28
CA PRO A 172 -21.61 -4.98 -5.72
C PRO A 172 -22.71 -3.98 -6.08
N CYS A 173 -22.47 -3.16 -7.10
CA CYS A 173 -23.51 -2.32 -7.67
C CYS A 173 -24.50 -3.15 -8.51
N PRO A 174 -25.81 -2.84 -8.48
CA PRO A 174 -26.77 -3.44 -9.39
C PRO A 174 -26.40 -3.14 -10.85
N PRO A 175 -26.53 -4.11 -11.77
CA PRO A 175 -26.19 -3.88 -13.18
C PRO A 175 -27.09 -2.78 -13.77
N PRO A 176 -26.54 -1.88 -14.62
CA PRO A 176 -27.33 -0.87 -15.29
C PRO A 176 -28.22 -1.49 -16.37
N PRO A 177 -29.24 -0.75 -16.87
CA PRO A 177 -29.96 -1.16 -18.07
C PRO A 177 -29.03 -1.45 -19.24
N ALA A 178 -29.41 -2.40 -20.10
CA ALA A 178 -28.58 -2.84 -21.23
C ALA A 178 -28.19 -1.66 -22.14
N GLY A 179 -26.89 -1.53 -22.43
CA GLY A 179 -26.34 -0.50 -23.30
C GLY A 179 -25.96 0.82 -22.60
N LEU A 180 -26.16 0.93 -21.28
CA LEU A 180 -25.73 2.09 -20.50
C LEU A 180 -24.51 1.73 -19.64
N PRO A 181 -23.48 2.60 -19.59
CA PRO A 181 -22.31 2.36 -18.76
C PRO A 181 -22.67 2.50 -17.27
N PRO A 182 -22.22 1.59 -16.40
CA PRO A 182 -22.41 1.73 -14.97
C PRO A 182 -21.64 2.93 -14.42
N ILE A 183 -22.18 3.54 -13.39
CA ILE A 183 -21.49 4.49 -12.52
C ILE A 183 -21.37 3.86 -11.15
N ASP A 184 -20.17 3.95 -10.61
CA ASP A 184 -19.80 3.48 -9.28
C ASP A 184 -18.79 4.47 -8.71
N LEU A 185 -19.29 5.52 -8.04
CA LEU A 185 -18.45 6.65 -7.59
C LEU A 185 -18.87 7.10 -6.20
N CYS A 186 -17.88 7.47 -5.38
CA CYS A 186 -18.08 8.20 -4.13
C CYS A 186 -18.24 9.69 -4.39
N GLY A 187 -19.08 10.36 -3.60
CA GLY A 187 -19.34 11.79 -3.76
C GLY A 187 -20.29 12.36 -2.72
N THR A 188 -20.55 13.65 -2.85
CA THR A 188 -21.46 14.40 -1.98
C THR A 188 -22.72 14.81 -2.74
N PHE A 189 -23.88 14.61 -2.11
CA PHE A 189 -25.15 15.09 -2.64
C PHE A 189 -25.31 16.58 -2.37
N VAL A 190 -25.56 17.37 -3.41
CA VAL A 190 -25.63 18.84 -3.34
C VAL A 190 -27.02 19.33 -3.76
N PRO A 191 -27.55 20.41 -3.18
CA PRO A 191 -28.84 20.95 -3.59
C PRO A 191 -28.71 21.64 -4.96
N LEU A 192 -29.66 21.41 -5.86
CA LEU A 192 -29.77 22.11 -7.13
C LEU A 192 -30.90 23.13 -7.06
N THR A 193 -30.60 24.39 -7.41
CA THR A 193 -31.61 25.44 -7.48
C THR A 193 -32.14 25.58 -8.90
N GLY A 194 -33.47 25.58 -9.07
CA GLY A 194 -34.10 25.82 -10.38
C GLY A 194 -34.06 24.62 -11.34
N CYS A 195 -33.77 23.42 -10.85
CA CYS A 195 -33.79 22.20 -11.64
C CYS A 195 -35.21 21.57 -11.61
N PRO A 196 -35.94 21.52 -12.74
CA PRO A 196 -37.33 21.08 -12.76
C PRO A 196 -37.51 19.57 -12.59
N ILE A 197 -36.44 18.78 -12.79
CA ILE A 197 -36.49 17.30 -12.75
C ILE A 197 -35.99 16.72 -11.43
N SER A 198 -35.10 17.41 -10.71
CA SER A 198 -34.62 16.99 -9.38
C SER A 198 -34.08 18.17 -8.60
N GLY A 199 -34.42 18.28 -7.31
CA GLY A 199 -33.81 19.28 -6.42
C GLY A 199 -32.38 18.91 -5.98
N MET A 200 -31.84 17.78 -6.45
CA MET A 200 -30.60 17.19 -5.96
C MET A 200 -29.61 16.92 -7.09
N GLY A 201 -28.35 17.21 -6.82
CA GLY A 201 -27.21 16.85 -7.62
C GLY A 201 -26.28 15.92 -6.87
N PHE A 202 -25.38 15.29 -7.60
CA PHE A 202 -24.29 14.49 -7.06
C PHE A 202 -22.98 15.04 -7.59
N GLN A 203 -22.08 15.40 -6.69
CA GLN A 203 -20.73 15.83 -7.01
C GLN A 203 -19.76 14.71 -6.63
N PRO A 204 -19.18 13.98 -7.60
CA PRO A 204 -18.17 12.97 -7.30
C PRO A 204 -16.97 13.60 -6.57
N ASP A 205 -16.33 12.82 -5.72
CA ASP A 205 -15.10 13.21 -5.05
C ASP A 205 -14.02 13.56 -6.10
N GLY A 206 -13.16 14.54 -5.80
CA GLY A 206 -12.14 15.05 -6.73
C GLY A 206 -12.66 15.83 -7.96
N SER A 207 -13.99 15.86 -8.19
CA SER A 207 -14.59 16.50 -9.36
C SER A 207 -15.25 17.84 -9.04
N ALA A 208 -15.00 18.84 -9.88
CA ALA A 208 -15.79 20.07 -9.89
C ALA A 208 -17.15 19.91 -10.59
N SER A 209 -17.38 18.76 -11.24
CA SER A 209 -18.57 18.52 -12.03
C SER A 209 -19.71 17.98 -11.18
N ILE A 210 -20.92 18.48 -11.42
CA ILE A 210 -22.14 18.04 -10.74
C ILE A 210 -23.02 17.31 -11.75
N TYR A 211 -23.57 16.18 -11.35
CA TYR A 211 -24.59 15.44 -12.09
C TYR A 211 -25.97 15.70 -11.49
N THR A 212 -27.02 15.82 -12.30
CA THR A 212 -28.38 15.85 -11.79
C THR A 212 -28.75 14.46 -11.28
N ALA A 213 -28.97 14.30 -9.96
CA ALA A 213 -29.21 12.99 -9.36
C ALA A 213 -30.71 12.65 -9.41
N MET A 214 -31.05 11.50 -9.99
CA MET A 214 -32.40 10.99 -10.16
C MET A 214 -32.54 9.66 -9.42
N GLY A 215 -33.61 9.47 -8.62
CA GLY A 215 -33.87 8.21 -7.90
C GLY A 215 -33.84 8.36 -6.37
N PRO A 216 -33.46 7.32 -5.60
CA PRO A 216 -33.33 7.38 -4.15
C PRO A 216 -32.11 8.23 -3.78
N VAL A 217 -32.34 9.55 -3.65
CA VAL A 217 -31.32 10.53 -3.28
C VAL A 217 -31.36 10.81 -1.77
N PRO A 218 -30.23 10.69 -1.05
CA PRO A 218 -30.14 11.13 0.34
C PRO A 218 -30.29 12.65 0.48
N PRO A 219 -30.43 13.16 1.72
CA PRO A 219 -30.44 14.60 1.99
C PRO A 219 -29.16 15.29 1.50
N ALA A 220 -29.26 16.56 1.12
CA ALA A 220 -28.10 17.40 0.79
C ALA A 220 -27.04 17.41 1.90
N GLY A 221 -25.77 17.41 1.51
CA GLY A 221 -24.62 17.28 2.39
C GLY A 221 -24.30 15.84 2.79
N SER A 222 -25.16 14.87 2.48
CA SER A 222 -24.84 13.46 2.69
C SER A 222 -23.76 13.01 1.71
N ARG A 223 -22.80 12.24 2.20
CA ARG A 223 -21.78 11.57 1.38
C ARG A 223 -22.21 10.12 1.14
N GLY A 224 -22.02 9.61 -0.08
CA GLY A 224 -22.37 8.23 -0.42
C GLY A 224 -21.73 7.76 -1.72
N ARG A 225 -21.58 6.44 -1.83
CA ARG A 225 -21.21 5.74 -3.05
C ARG A 225 -22.46 5.51 -3.89
N VAL A 226 -22.50 6.10 -5.07
CA VAL A 226 -23.62 5.97 -6.00
C VAL A 226 -23.35 4.83 -6.97
N CYS A 227 -24.23 3.82 -6.90
CA CYS A 227 -24.38 2.83 -7.95
C CYS A 227 -25.48 3.29 -8.90
N GLY A 228 -25.16 3.52 -10.17
CA GLY A 228 -26.10 4.10 -11.12
C GLY A 228 -25.66 4.01 -12.57
N PHE A 229 -26.16 4.92 -13.40
CA PHE A 229 -25.73 5.10 -14.78
C PHE A 229 -26.03 6.52 -15.27
N ILE A 230 -25.31 6.97 -16.30
CA ILE A 230 -25.59 8.25 -16.98
C ILE A 230 -26.49 8.00 -18.18
N ASP A 231 -27.61 8.72 -18.27
CA ASP A 231 -28.42 8.78 -19.49
C ASP A 231 -28.11 10.08 -20.25
N PRO A 232 -27.46 10.00 -21.43
CA PRO A 232 -27.13 11.19 -22.21
C PRO A 232 -28.35 11.90 -22.79
N ASN A 233 -29.52 11.27 -22.83
CA ASN A 233 -30.75 11.86 -23.39
C ASN A 233 -31.57 12.62 -22.35
N CYS A 234 -31.23 12.49 -21.07
CA CYS A 234 -31.94 13.18 -20.02
C CYS A 234 -31.55 14.68 -20.01
N PRO A 235 -32.53 15.60 -19.99
CA PRO A 235 -32.25 17.03 -20.03
C PRO A 235 -31.55 17.47 -18.74
N ALA A 236 -30.23 17.64 -18.81
CA ALA A 236 -29.43 18.08 -17.69
C ALA A 236 -29.90 19.45 -17.18
N CYS A 237 -29.90 19.63 -15.86
CA CYS A 237 -30.22 20.91 -15.27
C CYS A 237 -29.10 21.93 -15.47
N PRO A 238 -29.43 23.24 -15.46
CA PRO A 238 -28.42 24.29 -15.54
C PRO A 238 -27.33 24.09 -14.49
N GLY A 239 -26.06 24.09 -14.92
CA GLY A 239 -24.91 23.88 -14.05
C GLY A 239 -24.54 22.41 -13.77
N THR A 240 -25.22 21.45 -14.40
CA THR A 240 -24.87 20.02 -14.31
C THR A 240 -24.40 19.47 -15.65
N LEU A 241 -23.58 18.40 -15.63
CA LEU A 241 -23.06 17.78 -16.84
C LEU A 241 -24.08 16.88 -17.53
N ALA A 242 -24.77 16.03 -16.77
CA ALA A 242 -25.71 15.04 -17.26
C ALA A 242 -26.65 14.59 -16.13
N CYS A 243 -27.65 13.77 -16.45
CA CYS A 243 -28.44 13.08 -15.43
C CYS A 243 -27.77 11.76 -15.01
N LEU A 244 -27.63 11.59 -13.70
CA LEU A 244 -27.19 10.38 -13.04
C LEU A 244 -28.41 9.68 -12.44
N PHE A 245 -28.76 8.52 -12.98
CA PHE A 245 -29.79 7.66 -12.42
C PHE A 245 -29.19 6.81 -11.32
N VAL A 246 -29.56 7.12 -10.08
CA VAL A 246 -29.15 6.42 -8.88
C VAL A 246 -30.00 5.16 -8.75
N ASN A 247 -29.38 3.98 -8.80
CA ASN A 247 -30.05 2.71 -8.51
C ASN A 247 -29.97 2.39 -7.02
N GLN A 248 -28.80 2.66 -6.43
CA GLN A 248 -28.52 2.37 -5.04
C GLN A 248 -27.50 3.38 -4.50
N VAL A 249 -27.64 3.74 -3.22
CA VAL A 249 -26.62 4.49 -2.49
C VAL A 249 -26.08 3.58 -1.40
N LEU A 250 -24.76 3.46 -1.39
CA LEU A 250 -24.00 2.70 -0.42
C LEU A 250 -23.13 3.64 0.42
N PRO A 251 -22.67 3.21 1.60
CA PRO A 251 -21.61 3.91 2.32
C PRO A 251 -20.33 3.97 1.48
N CYS A 252 -19.59 5.09 1.49
CA CYS A 252 -18.35 5.23 0.71
C CYS A 252 -17.26 4.24 1.13
N ASP A 253 -17.30 3.77 2.38
CA ASP A 253 -16.42 2.74 2.93
C ASP A 253 -16.77 1.30 2.49
N SER A 254 -17.77 1.14 1.62
CA SER A 254 -18.16 -0.15 1.05
C SER A 254 -17.45 -0.52 -0.26
N VAL A 255 -16.40 0.20 -0.63
CA VAL A 255 -15.54 -0.14 -1.78
C VAL A 255 -14.49 -1.18 -1.40
N SER A 256 -13.78 -1.69 -2.41
CA SER A 256 -12.62 -2.58 -2.26
C SER A 256 -11.66 -1.97 -1.25
N ARG A 257 -11.17 -2.75 -0.29
CA ARG A 257 -10.26 -2.25 0.74
C ARG A 257 -9.43 -3.36 1.37
N PRO A 258 -8.26 -3.03 1.95
CA PRO A 258 -7.47 -4.01 2.67
C PRO A 258 -8.27 -4.60 3.84
N GLY A 259 -8.28 -5.92 3.91
CA GLY A 259 -8.87 -6.70 4.99
C GLY A 259 -7.83 -7.26 5.92
N ARG A 260 -7.95 -8.55 6.20
CA ARG A 260 -7.03 -9.30 7.06
C ARG A 260 -5.63 -9.37 6.44
N LEU A 261 -4.63 -9.15 7.29
CA LEU A 261 -3.23 -9.44 6.98
C LEU A 261 -3.07 -10.90 6.59
N LEU A 262 -2.51 -11.19 5.42
CA LEU A 262 -2.22 -12.56 4.96
C LEU A 262 -0.77 -12.94 5.28
N VAL A 263 0.17 -12.10 4.87
CA VAL A 263 1.61 -12.36 4.99
C VAL A 263 2.36 -11.06 5.21
N GLN A 264 3.41 -11.06 6.04
CA GLN A 264 4.29 -9.90 6.22
C GLN A 264 5.76 -10.31 6.13
N TYR A 265 6.53 -9.55 5.36
CA TYR A 265 7.97 -9.63 5.27
C TYR A 265 8.62 -8.39 5.89
N ALA A 266 9.76 -8.58 6.53
CA ALA A 266 10.61 -7.52 7.03
C ALA A 266 12.00 -7.61 6.42
N PHE A 267 12.56 -6.48 6.03
CA PHE A 267 13.82 -6.41 5.29
C PHE A 267 14.81 -5.52 6.00
N ASP A 268 16.06 -5.97 5.99
CA ASP A 268 17.19 -5.12 6.31
C ASP A 268 17.39 -4.08 5.18
N PRO A 269 17.73 -2.82 5.47
CA PRO A 269 17.93 -1.81 4.44
C PRO A 269 18.96 -2.22 3.38
N ALA A 270 19.96 -3.03 3.73
CA ALA A 270 20.97 -3.51 2.80
C ALA A 270 20.45 -4.56 1.81
N SER A 271 19.31 -5.20 2.07
CA SER A 271 18.68 -6.12 1.11
C SER A 271 17.78 -5.40 0.11
N VAL A 272 17.46 -4.12 0.32
CA VAL A 272 16.66 -3.31 -0.59
C VAL A 272 17.58 -2.53 -1.52
N ASP A 273 17.52 -2.82 -2.82
CA ASP A 273 18.23 -2.06 -3.85
C ASP A 273 17.50 -0.73 -4.09
N VAL A 274 18.14 0.38 -3.68
CA VAL A 274 17.58 1.73 -3.75
C VAL A 274 18.33 2.54 -4.78
N GLN A 275 17.62 3.08 -5.78
CA GLN A 275 18.22 3.81 -6.90
C GLN A 275 17.46 5.11 -7.17
N PRO A 276 18.16 6.25 -7.34
CA PRO A 276 17.48 7.50 -7.67
C PRO A 276 16.91 7.41 -9.08
N THR A 277 15.75 8.02 -9.30
CA THR A 277 15.18 8.17 -10.64
C THR A 277 15.35 9.62 -11.12
N PRO A 278 15.25 9.90 -12.44
CA PRO A 278 15.30 11.27 -12.96
C PRO A 278 14.00 12.05 -12.73
N GLN A 279 12.96 11.43 -12.18
CA GLN A 279 11.67 12.05 -11.96
C GLN A 279 11.64 12.82 -10.62
N ILE A 280 10.91 13.93 -10.65
CA ILE A 280 10.50 14.67 -9.45
C ILE A 280 9.01 14.37 -9.27
N GLY A 281 8.64 13.92 -8.07
CA GLY A 281 7.26 13.72 -7.70
C GLY A 281 6.49 15.04 -7.64
N CYS A 282 5.16 14.95 -7.60
CA CYS A 282 4.29 16.11 -7.41
C CYS A 282 4.49 16.81 -6.06
N ASP A 283 5.07 16.10 -5.11
CA ASP A 283 5.51 16.59 -3.80
C ASP A 283 6.75 17.50 -3.91
N GLY A 284 7.34 17.61 -5.10
CA GLY A 284 8.56 18.38 -5.35
C GLY A 284 9.83 17.65 -4.92
N HIS A 285 9.73 16.39 -4.48
CA HIS A 285 10.86 15.57 -4.06
C HIS A 285 11.33 14.63 -5.17
N ARG A 286 12.60 14.23 -5.11
CA ARG A 286 13.15 13.26 -6.06
C ARG A 286 12.55 11.89 -5.79
N THR A 287 12.02 11.26 -6.83
CA THR A 287 11.56 9.88 -6.77
C THR A 287 12.73 8.88 -6.77
N TRP A 288 12.54 7.81 -6.03
CA TRP A 288 13.46 6.69 -5.88
C TRP A 288 12.75 5.40 -6.30
N ARG A 289 13.51 4.49 -6.91
CA ARG A 289 13.11 3.13 -7.19
C ARG A 289 13.70 2.22 -6.14
N TYR A 290 12.88 1.30 -5.64
CA TYR A 290 13.25 0.30 -4.66
C TYR A 290 12.97 -1.08 -5.25
N ASN A 291 13.86 -2.04 -5.00
CA ASN A 291 13.69 -3.43 -5.38
C ASN A 291 14.06 -4.34 -4.22
N VAL A 292 13.25 -5.37 -3.95
CA VAL A 292 13.60 -6.39 -2.96
C VAL A 292 13.15 -7.78 -3.39
N ASP A 293 14.01 -8.77 -3.17
CA ASP A 293 13.67 -10.19 -3.30
C ASP A 293 13.03 -10.67 -2.01
N LEU A 294 11.84 -11.26 -2.07
CA LEU A 294 11.13 -11.76 -0.89
C LEU A 294 11.92 -12.85 -0.17
N ALA A 295 12.78 -13.59 -0.87
CA ALA A 295 13.68 -14.58 -0.27
C ALA A 295 14.76 -13.96 0.62
N SER A 296 15.09 -12.68 0.41
CA SER A 296 16.05 -11.94 1.24
C SER A 296 15.44 -11.37 2.52
N GLY A 297 14.11 -11.41 2.61
CA GLY A 297 13.36 -10.90 3.75
C GLY A 297 13.12 -11.95 4.83
N CYS A 298 12.84 -11.46 6.02
CA CYS A 298 12.33 -12.23 7.13
C CYS A 298 10.82 -12.34 7.05
N LEU A 299 10.30 -13.57 6.98
CA LEU A 299 8.87 -13.85 7.04
C LEU A 299 8.39 -13.67 8.49
N MET A 300 7.77 -12.54 8.79
CA MET A 300 7.38 -12.15 10.15
C MET A 300 5.99 -12.67 10.54
N HIS A 301 5.08 -12.74 9.57
CA HIS A 301 3.68 -13.11 9.82
C HIS A 301 3.14 -13.96 8.68
N VAL A 302 2.39 -15.02 9.01
CA VAL A 302 1.69 -15.89 8.06
C VAL A 302 0.33 -16.28 8.61
N ASN A 303 -0.73 -15.61 8.15
CA ASN A 303 -2.11 -15.98 8.44
C ASN A 303 -2.71 -16.95 7.42
N ASP A 304 -2.15 -16.96 6.20
CA ASP A 304 -2.55 -17.88 5.13
C ASP A 304 -1.31 -18.62 4.60
N PRO A 305 -0.94 -19.77 5.19
CA PRO A 305 0.24 -20.53 4.78
C PRO A 305 0.10 -21.12 3.37
N SER A 306 -1.12 -21.19 2.82
CA SER A 306 -1.34 -21.69 1.46
C SER A 306 -0.79 -20.75 0.38
N LEU A 307 -0.58 -19.48 0.72
CA LEU A 307 0.02 -18.49 -0.17
C LEU A 307 1.54 -18.55 -0.16
N ILE A 308 2.19 -19.23 0.80
CA ILE A 308 3.65 -19.24 0.91
C ILE A 308 4.24 -20.26 -0.04
N VAL A 309 5.20 -19.82 -0.86
CA VAL A 309 6.01 -20.68 -1.73
C VAL A 309 7.49 -20.44 -1.45
N PRO A 310 8.39 -21.35 -1.89
CA PRO A 310 9.82 -21.07 -1.80
C PRO A 310 10.13 -19.71 -2.43
N ASN A 311 10.75 -18.82 -1.65
CA ASN A 311 11.20 -17.50 -2.09
C ASN A 311 10.10 -16.46 -2.36
N GLY A 312 8.87 -16.66 -1.90
CA GLY A 312 7.83 -15.64 -2.09
C GLY A 312 6.42 -16.06 -1.73
N ILE A 313 5.44 -15.45 -2.39
CA ILE A 313 4.03 -15.80 -2.26
C ILE A 313 3.46 -16.23 -3.61
N GLN A 314 2.40 -17.05 -3.60
CA GLN A 314 1.67 -17.46 -4.79
C GLN A 314 0.22 -17.00 -4.66
N PRO A 315 -0.10 -15.80 -5.16
CA PRO A 315 -1.47 -15.32 -5.16
C PRO A 315 -2.34 -16.22 -6.03
N LEU A 316 -3.56 -16.46 -5.56
CA LEU A 316 -4.60 -17.20 -6.29
C LEU A 316 -5.18 -16.31 -7.40
N PRO A 317 -5.47 -16.86 -8.61
CA PRO A 317 -6.16 -16.14 -9.68
C PRO A 317 -7.54 -15.65 -9.25
N ASN A 318 -8.03 -14.58 -9.89
CA ASN A 318 -9.36 -13.98 -9.63
C ASN A 318 -9.57 -13.48 -8.20
N ARG A 319 -8.50 -13.25 -7.44
CA ARG A 319 -8.55 -12.64 -6.12
C ARG A 319 -7.79 -11.33 -6.14
N VAL A 320 -8.41 -10.30 -5.57
CA VAL A 320 -7.76 -9.02 -5.29
C VAL A 320 -6.99 -9.18 -3.98
N TYR A 321 -5.78 -8.65 -3.96
CA TYR A 321 -4.90 -8.60 -2.80
C TYR A 321 -4.49 -7.16 -2.58
N TRP A 322 -4.21 -6.80 -1.34
CA TRP A 322 -3.67 -5.49 -1.03
C TRP A 322 -2.22 -5.60 -0.59
N ILE A 323 -1.33 -4.73 -1.05
CA ILE A 323 0.05 -4.62 -0.61
C ILE A 323 0.25 -3.31 0.15
N SER A 324 0.91 -3.38 1.31
CA SER A 324 1.34 -2.19 2.05
C SER A 324 2.85 -2.21 2.22
N ILE A 325 3.51 -1.09 1.96
CA ILE A 325 4.96 -0.93 2.06
C ILE A 325 5.28 0.17 3.07
N GLN A 326 6.20 -0.10 3.99
CA GLN A 326 6.54 0.82 5.07
C GLN A 326 8.05 1.00 5.17
N ALA A 327 8.48 2.26 5.21
CA ALA A 327 9.79 2.64 5.70
C ALA A 327 9.75 2.72 7.23
N VAL A 328 10.66 2.02 7.91
CA VAL A 328 10.68 1.93 9.37
C VAL A 328 11.91 2.63 9.94
N VAL A 329 11.68 3.42 10.98
CA VAL A 329 12.72 4.05 11.80
C VAL A 329 12.37 3.76 13.26
N GLY A 330 13.39 3.49 14.06
CA GLY A 330 13.29 3.06 15.46
C GLY A 330 13.39 1.56 15.66
N HIS A 331 13.36 0.77 14.58
CA HIS A 331 13.45 -0.68 14.59
C HIS A 331 14.30 -1.18 13.41
N ALA A 332 15.31 -1.97 13.74
CA ALA A 332 16.10 -2.73 12.78
C ALA A 332 15.67 -4.20 12.78
N ILE A 333 15.90 -4.89 11.65
CA ILE A 333 15.63 -6.33 11.53
C ILE A 333 16.97 -7.06 11.58
N ALA A 334 17.15 -7.96 12.54
CA ALA A 334 18.31 -8.83 12.58
C ALA A 334 18.13 -9.96 11.55
N PRO A 335 18.82 -9.96 10.39
CA PRO A 335 18.45 -10.80 9.24
C PRO A 335 18.55 -12.30 9.53
N VAL A 336 19.53 -12.68 10.36
CA VAL A 336 19.77 -14.09 10.71
C VAL A 336 18.72 -14.64 11.67
N ALA A 337 18.22 -13.79 12.57
CA ALA A 337 17.29 -14.21 13.62
C ALA A 337 15.83 -13.86 13.30
N CYS A 338 15.58 -13.05 12.27
CA CYS A 338 14.28 -12.47 11.97
C CYS A 338 13.59 -11.86 13.21
N THR A 339 14.39 -11.16 14.01
CA THR A 339 13.93 -10.46 15.19
C THR A 339 14.02 -8.96 14.95
N SER A 340 12.98 -8.24 15.39
CA SER A 340 13.01 -6.79 15.44
C SER A 340 13.80 -6.32 16.67
N VAL A 341 14.70 -5.37 16.47
CA VAL A 341 15.51 -4.78 17.53
C VAL A 341 15.26 -3.28 17.54
N ALA A 342 14.76 -2.76 18.66
CA ALA A 342 14.60 -1.32 18.85
C ALA A 342 15.97 -0.63 18.83
N THR A 343 16.09 0.43 18.03
CA THR A 343 17.34 1.19 17.87
C THR A 343 17.38 2.44 18.73
N GLY A 344 16.22 2.87 19.24
CA GLY A 344 16.05 4.12 19.97
C GLY A 344 15.99 5.36 19.08
N THR A 345 16.09 5.20 17.75
CA THR A 345 15.82 6.30 16.82
C THR A 345 14.32 6.53 16.68
N GLN A 346 13.94 7.75 16.34
CA GLN A 346 12.54 8.13 16.19
C GLN A 346 12.42 9.21 15.11
N VAL A 347 11.25 9.26 14.49
CA VAL A 347 10.86 10.33 13.57
C VAL A 347 9.55 10.91 14.03
N ASP A 348 9.46 12.23 14.01
CA ASP A 348 8.34 13.00 14.54
C ASP A 348 7.51 13.69 13.46
N ARG A 349 7.81 13.38 12.20
CA ARG A 349 7.17 13.93 11.00
C ARG A 349 7.16 12.89 9.88
N PRO A 350 6.29 13.02 8.89
CA PRO A 350 6.40 12.25 7.64
C PRO A 350 7.78 12.46 7.03
N PHE A 351 8.47 11.36 6.72
CA PHE A 351 9.84 11.40 6.19
C PHE A 351 9.99 10.63 4.87
N TRP A 352 9.07 9.71 4.62
CA TRP A 352 9.00 8.91 3.42
C TRP A 352 7.55 8.77 2.99
N GLY A 353 7.31 8.80 1.69
CA GLY A 353 6.04 8.52 1.07
C GLY A 353 6.27 7.74 -0.21
N TRP A 354 5.35 6.86 -0.56
CA TRP A 354 5.45 6.16 -1.83
C TRP A 354 4.99 7.01 -3.02
N HIS A 355 5.46 6.60 -4.18
CA HIS A 355 5.08 7.10 -5.47
C HIS A 355 4.64 5.92 -6.32
N THR A 356 3.89 6.25 -7.34
CA THR A 356 2.74 5.53 -7.81
C THR A 356 2.79 5.89 -9.32
N THR A 357 3.12 4.92 -10.20
CA THR A 357 3.47 4.94 -11.65
C THR A 357 3.81 6.26 -12.40
N PRO A 358 4.74 6.21 -13.38
CA PRO A 358 4.90 7.28 -14.36
C PRO A 358 3.61 7.59 -15.15
N PRO A 359 3.47 8.84 -15.67
CA PRO A 359 2.29 9.27 -16.43
C PRO A 359 1.96 8.33 -17.61
N GLY A 360 0.69 7.91 -17.73
CA GLY A 360 0.15 7.19 -18.89
C GLY A 360 -0.58 5.86 -18.62
N TYR A 361 -0.68 5.41 -17.37
CA TYR A 361 -1.33 4.16 -16.95
C TYR A 361 -2.36 4.44 -15.83
N HIS A 362 -3.37 5.27 -16.11
CA HIS A 362 -4.30 5.77 -15.10
C HIS A 362 -5.64 5.02 -15.13
N HIS A 363 -5.80 4.04 -14.24
CA HIS A 363 -7.09 3.70 -13.68
C HIS A 363 -7.15 4.30 -12.26
N ILE A 364 -8.32 4.81 -11.88
CA ILE A 364 -8.54 5.52 -10.60
C ILE A 364 -8.58 4.45 -9.51
N ASP A 365 -7.41 3.99 -9.08
CA ASP A 365 -7.31 3.01 -7.99
C ASP A 365 -7.11 3.72 -6.67
N ASP A 366 -7.97 3.35 -5.74
CA ASP A 366 -8.14 3.99 -4.45
C ASP A 366 -7.06 3.48 -3.47
N ALA A 367 -6.00 4.27 -3.27
CA ALA A 367 -5.05 3.98 -2.19
C ALA A 367 -5.73 4.07 -0.83
N TYR A 368 -5.50 3.07 0.04
CA TYR A 368 -6.07 3.04 1.38
C TYR A 368 -5.05 3.43 2.44
N MET A 369 -5.41 4.40 3.29
CA MET A 369 -4.63 4.73 4.48
C MET A 369 -5.12 3.97 5.69
N GLY A 370 -4.17 3.45 6.45
CA GLY A 370 -4.37 2.91 7.78
C GLY A 370 -3.41 3.50 8.78
N MET A 371 -3.67 3.22 10.05
CA MET A 371 -2.71 3.35 11.13
C MET A 371 -2.09 2.00 11.42
N LEU A 372 -0.78 2.01 11.59
CA LEU A 372 -0.02 0.86 12.03
C LEU A 372 0.31 0.98 13.52
N GLY A 373 -0.26 0.07 14.30
CA GLY A 373 0.12 -0.17 15.69
C GLY A 373 1.10 -1.32 15.81
N MET A 374 1.79 -1.37 16.95
CA MET A 374 2.26 -2.65 17.49
C MET A 374 1.28 -3.06 18.61
N GLY A 375 0.74 -4.25 18.53
CA GLY A 375 0.06 -4.88 19.65
C GLY A 375 1.03 -5.17 20.80
N CYS A 376 0.49 -5.59 21.94
CA CYS A 376 1.28 -5.73 23.16
C CYS A 376 2.26 -6.91 23.15
N PHE A 377 2.10 -7.86 22.22
CA PHE A 377 3.01 -8.98 22.05
C PHE A 377 3.99 -8.76 20.88
N GLY A 378 4.06 -7.53 20.36
CA GLY A 378 4.92 -7.17 19.24
C GLY A 378 4.35 -7.54 17.87
N GLU A 379 3.08 -7.97 17.81
CA GLU A 379 2.34 -8.13 16.56
C GLU A 379 2.05 -6.77 15.90
N TRP A 380 2.01 -6.72 14.58
CA TRP A 380 1.64 -5.49 13.86
C TRP A 380 0.11 -5.41 13.74
N ASP A 381 -0.50 -4.34 14.26
CA ASP A 381 -1.95 -4.08 14.21
C ASP A 381 -2.24 -3.07 13.08
N TYR A 382 -3.02 -3.48 12.09
CA TYR A 382 -3.38 -2.67 10.94
C TYR A 382 -4.80 -2.15 11.11
N ARG A 383 -4.95 -0.83 11.28
CA ARG A 383 -6.25 -0.16 11.40
C ARG A 383 -6.49 0.71 10.18
N TRP A 384 -7.11 0.14 9.15
CA TRP A 384 -7.52 0.86 7.95
C TRP A 384 -8.56 1.92 8.29
N MET A 385 -8.33 3.15 7.87
CA MET A 385 -9.18 4.28 8.22
C MET A 385 -10.03 4.71 7.04
N ASN A 386 -9.40 5.32 6.03
CA ASN A 386 -10.08 5.97 4.93
C ASN A 386 -9.23 5.92 3.67
N HIS A 387 -9.87 6.16 2.54
CA HIS A 387 -9.22 6.50 1.28
C HIS A 387 -8.23 7.66 1.45
N LEU A 388 -7.06 7.53 0.82
CA LEU A 388 -6.03 8.57 0.76
C LEU A 388 -6.61 9.88 0.20
N HIS A 389 -7.53 9.78 -0.77
CA HIS A 389 -8.10 10.85 -1.59
C HIS A 389 -8.90 11.95 -0.83
N TRP A 390 -9.04 11.89 0.50
CA TRP A 390 -9.99 12.76 1.21
C TRP A 390 -9.43 13.62 2.35
N SER A 391 -8.44 13.13 3.12
CA SER A 391 -8.23 13.67 4.48
C SER A 391 -7.07 14.64 4.67
N ASP A 392 -6.19 14.84 3.68
CA ASP A 392 -5.07 15.77 3.82
C ASP A 392 -4.99 16.78 2.65
N PRO A 393 -5.42 18.05 2.85
CA PRO A 393 -5.40 19.06 1.81
C PRO A 393 -3.99 19.38 1.30
N LEU A 394 -2.92 19.02 2.03
CA LEU A 394 -1.55 19.17 1.55
C LEU A 394 -1.20 18.19 0.41
N TRP A 395 -1.90 17.05 0.33
CA TRP A 395 -1.55 15.97 -0.59
C TRP A 395 -2.65 15.64 -1.61
N ASN A 396 -3.86 16.21 -1.49
CA ASN A 396 -4.94 15.99 -2.47
C ASN A 396 -4.55 16.38 -3.91
N TYR A 397 -3.72 17.41 -4.10
CA TYR A 397 -3.23 17.79 -5.44
C TYR A 397 -2.28 16.74 -6.07
N CYS A 398 -1.70 15.88 -5.24
CA CYS A 398 -0.78 14.81 -5.62
C CYS A 398 -1.47 13.48 -5.85
N ALA A 399 -2.67 13.28 -5.30
CA ALA A 399 -3.42 12.03 -5.43
C ALA A 399 -4.37 12.03 -6.64
N ASP A 400 -4.83 13.19 -7.13
CA ASP A 400 -5.99 13.28 -8.06
C ASP A 400 -5.75 13.93 -9.44
N ASP A 401 -4.58 14.48 -9.74
CA ASP A 401 -4.31 15.05 -11.07
C ASP A 401 -3.83 13.96 -12.04
N PRO A 402 -4.56 13.40 -12.99
CA PRO A 402 -4.03 12.36 -13.90
C PRO A 402 -2.80 12.79 -14.75
N THR A 403 -2.35 14.05 -14.67
CA THR A 403 -1.09 14.54 -15.25
C THR A 403 0.03 14.80 -14.23
N LYS A 404 -0.27 14.76 -12.93
CA LYS A 404 0.67 15.01 -11.81
C LYS A 404 0.47 14.08 -10.61
N SER A 405 -0.63 13.36 -10.54
CA SER A 405 -0.92 12.28 -9.63
C SER A 405 -0.24 11.06 -10.15
N ILE A 406 0.22 10.40 -9.15
CA ILE A 406 1.16 9.35 -9.15
C ILE A 406 0.19 8.28 -8.65
N ASP A 407 -0.33 7.43 -9.56
CA ASP A 407 -1.27 6.27 -9.38
C ASP A 407 -0.48 4.96 -9.60
N MET A 408 -0.69 3.88 -8.83
CA MET A 408 0.38 2.96 -8.36
C MET A 408 1.03 2.07 -9.42
N ALA A 409 2.37 1.93 -9.36
CA ALA A 409 3.06 0.84 -10.06
C ALA A 409 4.08 0.22 -9.15
N PHE A 410 3.70 -0.92 -8.62
CA PHE A 410 4.65 -1.94 -8.27
C PHE A 410 4.67 -2.99 -9.35
N TYR A 411 5.84 -3.59 -9.51
CA TYR A 411 5.99 -4.74 -10.39
C TYR A 411 6.20 -5.96 -9.52
N LEU A 412 5.27 -6.89 -9.63
CA LEU A 412 5.45 -8.23 -9.12
C LEU A 412 6.25 -8.99 -10.17
N ILE A 413 7.52 -9.23 -9.86
CA ILE A 413 8.45 -9.81 -10.83
C ILE A 413 8.61 -11.28 -10.47
N ASN A 414 8.24 -12.15 -11.41
CA ASN A 414 8.71 -13.53 -11.43
C ASN A 414 9.82 -13.65 -12.46
N ALA A 415 11.06 -13.57 -12.00
CA ALA A 415 12.22 -13.83 -12.85
C ALA A 415 13.25 -14.64 -12.07
N PRO A 416 13.69 -15.81 -12.57
CA PRO A 416 14.93 -16.40 -12.08
C PRO A 416 16.06 -15.38 -12.28
N PHE A 417 17.02 -15.34 -11.35
CA PHE A 417 18.15 -14.40 -11.40
C PHE A 417 18.82 -14.43 -12.80
N GLY A 418 18.70 -13.34 -13.57
CA GLY A 418 19.26 -13.21 -14.92
C GLY A 418 18.36 -13.60 -16.11
N GLY A 419 17.10 -13.97 -15.91
CA GLY A 419 16.11 -14.23 -16.97
C GLY A 419 15.36 -12.98 -17.44
N PRO A 420 14.62 -13.05 -18.57
CA PRO A 420 13.73 -11.96 -18.99
C PRO A 420 12.67 -11.69 -17.90
N GLU A 421 12.53 -10.42 -17.50
CA GLU A 421 11.54 -10.02 -16.49
C GLU A 421 10.13 -10.21 -17.04
N THR A 422 9.35 -11.14 -16.45
CA THR A 422 7.89 -11.12 -16.64
C THR A 422 7.34 -10.11 -15.65
N ILE A 423 6.97 -8.96 -16.19
CA ILE A 423 6.34 -7.90 -15.43
C ILE A 423 4.84 -8.20 -15.37
N LEU A 424 4.34 -8.46 -14.17
CA LEU A 424 2.91 -8.34 -13.88
C LEU A 424 2.65 -6.85 -13.65
N CYS A 425 2.08 -6.20 -14.67
CA CYS A 425 1.49 -4.88 -14.48
C CYS A 425 0.21 -5.07 -13.68
N VAL A 426 0.13 -4.36 -12.56
CA VAL A 426 -1.12 -4.16 -11.83
C VAL A 426 -1.91 -3.10 -12.60
N SER A 427 -3.19 -3.35 -12.78
CA SER A 427 -4.07 -2.61 -13.71
C SER A 427 -5.03 -1.71 -12.99
#